data_AF-A0A8C7X3M9-F1
#
_entry.id   AF-A0A8C7X3M9-F1
#
_cell.length_a   1.000
_cell.length_b   1.000
_cell.length_c   1.000
_cell.angle_alpha   90.00
_cell.angle_beta   90.00
_cell.angle_gamma   90.00
#
_symmetry.space_group_name_H-M   'P 1'
#
loop_
_entity.id
_entity.type
_entity.pdbx_description
1 polymer ?
#
loop_
_entity_poly.entity_id
_entity_poly.type
_entity_poly.pdbx_seq_one_letter_code
_entity_poly.pdbx_strand_id
1 'polypeptide(L)'
;MVLHQTKAWRNKSSRIEDRRNTCNQLLINQLVGVYKKNPSTPGLHINCNLTALIIKRLKTRSTAEVADTFNVSQRQVQRKRKRFEETGDVFDKPRSDRPRKKAAWEDRLLVRKSKASPFSTAAELHQAWSPHVPMSTRTICRILSQNGLHGRISAQKPALNKRQLKKRVAFAKAHSLLQGWTLEKWQKVDFSDESSVEIHHSRRKYCRRPTGARMDPRFTQKTVKFGGGKIMVWGYIQYGGVRNICRVEGIINSLKYQEVLATSYIPNHKRGQILQQDGSRSHTSISTSKFLKAKKIKVLQDWPA
;
A
#
# COMPACT_ATOMS: atom_id res chain seq x y z
N MET A 1 33.45 49.43 -16.64
CA MET A 1 34.00 48.15 -17.13
C MET A 1 32.95 47.04 -16.99
N VAL A 2 31.87 47.03 -17.79
CA VAL A 2 31.00 45.84 -17.94
C VAL A 2 30.36 45.89 -19.31
N LEU A 3 31.03 45.32 -20.31
CA LEU A 3 30.47 45.17 -21.66
C LEU A 3 30.89 43.83 -22.27
N HIS A 4 30.82 42.71 -21.53
CA HIS A 4 31.32 41.41 -22.04
C HIS A 4 30.57 40.16 -21.53
N GLN A 5 29.23 40.13 -21.53
CA GLN A 5 28.50 38.88 -21.21
C GLN A 5 27.28 38.51 -22.08
N THR A 6 27.05 39.12 -23.26
CA THR A 6 25.88 38.78 -24.10
C THR A 6 26.16 37.88 -25.31
N LYS A 7 27.43 37.56 -25.65
CA LYS A 7 27.75 36.69 -26.81
C LYS A 7 27.84 35.17 -26.50
N ALA A 8 28.03 34.77 -25.23
CA ALA A 8 28.31 33.38 -24.89
C ALA A 8 27.07 32.46 -24.80
N TRP A 9 25.87 33.02 -24.58
CA TRP A 9 24.64 32.23 -24.42
C TRP A 9 23.94 31.90 -25.76
N ARG A 10 23.98 32.79 -26.77
CA ARG A 10 23.47 32.48 -28.12
C ARG A 10 24.26 31.33 -28.80
N ASN A 11 25.57 31.25 -28.57
CA ASN A 11 26.43 30.21 -29.15
C ASN A 11 26.33 28.82 -28.47
N LYS A 12 25.86 28.74 -27.21
CA LYS A 12 25.61 27.44 -26.56
C LYS A 12 24.29 26.82 -27.02
N SER A 13 23.25 27.63 -27.28
CA SER A 13 21.99 27.14 -27.82
C SER A 13 22.15 26.60 -29.25
N SER A 14 22.91 27.28 -30.12
CA SER A 14 23.17 26.80 -31.49
C SER A 14 23.99 25.50 -31.50
N ARG A 15 24.99 25.35 -30.62
CA ARG A 15 25.79 24.11 -30.50
C ARG A 15 24.98 22.90 -30.00
N ILE A 16 23.98 23.10 -29.16
CA ILE A 16 23.10 22.03 -28.67
C ILE A 16 22.09 21.64 -29.76
N GLU A 17 21.59 22.62 -30.52
CA GLU A 17 20.77 22.41 -31.73
C GLU A 17 21.55 21.62 -32.80
N ASP A 18 22.81 21.99 -33.05
CA ASP A 18 23.71 21.35 -34.03
C ASP A 18 24.09 19.92 -33.64
N ARG A 19 24.34 19.65 -32.34
CA ARG A 19 24.60 18.29 -31.83
C ARG A 19 23.36 17.39 -31.92
N ARG A 20 22.16 17.94 -31.69
CA ARG A 20 20.90 17.20 -31.92
C ARG A 20 20.63 16.98 -33.40
N ASN A 21 20.98 17.93 -34.27
CA ASN A 21 20.86 17.78 -35.73
C ASN A 21 21.79 16.71 -36.29
N THR A 22 23.05 16.68 -35.84
CA THR A 22 24.03 15.66 -36.23
C THR A 22 23.68 14.26 -35.72
N CYS A 23 23.21 14.13 -34.48
CA CYS A 23 22.77 12.85 -33.92
C CYS A 23 21.54 12.28 -34.65
N ASN A 24 20.57 13.14 -35.01
CA ASN A 24 19.44 12.74 -35.84
C ASN A 24 19.86 12.36 -37.27
N GLN A 25 20.83 13.06 -37.87
CA GLN A 25 21.35 12.73 -39.20
C GLN A 25 22.12 11.40 -39.20
N LEU A 26 22.86 11.09 -38.14
CA LEU A 26 23.53 9.79 -37.97
C LEU A 26 22.53 8.64 -37.81
N LEU A 27 21.46 8.84 -37.04
CA LEU A 27 20.38 7.85 -36.90
C LEU A 27 19.66 7.60 -38.24
N ILE A 28 19.44 8.67 -39.02
CA ILE A 28 18.87 8.58 -40.37
C ILE A 28 19.82 7.84 -41.30
N ASN A 29 21.12 8.16 -41.27
CA ASN A 29 22.11 7.49 -42.11
C ASN A 29 22.27 6.01 -41.74
N GLN A 30 22.13 5.64 -40.46
CA GLN A 30 22.07 4.24 -40.02
C GLN A 30 20.81 3.53 -40.54
N LEU A 31 19.62 4.15 -40.41
CA LEU A 31 18.36 3.57 -40.89
C LEU A 31 18.31 3.43 -42.43
N VAL A 32 18.81 4.44 -43.15
CA VAL A 32 18.94 4.45 -44.62
C VAL A 32 20.00 3.44 -45.08
N GLY A 33 21.11 3.32 -44.36
CA GLY A 33 22.20 2.37 -44.65
C GLY A 33 21.80 0.91 -44.47
N VAL A 34 20.92 0.61 -43.52
CA VAL A 34 20.33 -0.73 -43.33
C VAL A 34 19.38 -1.08 -44.50
N TYR A 35 18.63 -0.12 -45.02
CA TYR A 35 17.67 -0.35 -46.11
C TYR A 35 18.31 -0.48 -47.49
N LYS A 36 19.36 0.29 -47.80
CA LYS A 36 20.11 0.14 -49.07
C LYS A 36 20.68 -1.27 -49.26
N LYS A 37 20.82 -2.05 -48.19
CA LYS A 37 21.29 -3.44 -48.22
C LYS A 37 20.18 -4.48 -48.47
N ASN A 38 18.88 -4.14 -48.38
CA ASN A 38 17.77 -5.07 -48.60
C ASN A 38 16.50 -4.36 -49.14
N PRO A 39 16.33 -4.26 -50.48
CA PRO A 39 15.19 -3.57 -51.09
C PRO A 39 13.85 -4.33 -51.00
N SER A 40 13.85 -5.58 -50.55
CA SER A 40 12.64 -6.43 -50.41
C SER A 40 11.91 -6.26 -49.07
N THR A 41 12.32 -5.31 -48.23
CA THR A 41 11.81 -5.17 -46.86
C THR A 41 10.47 -4.42 -46.86
N PRO A 42 9.38 -4.93 -46.22
CA PRO A 42 8.09 -4.23 -46.13
C PRO A 42 8.27 -2.84 -45.52
N GLY A 43 7.60 -1.83 -46.08
CA GLY A 43 7.80 -0.41 -45.76
C GLY A 43 7.93 -0.10 -44.26
N LEU A 44 8.90 0.76 -43.92
CA LEU A 44 9.23 1.16 -42.54
C LEU A 44 7.98 1.55 -41.74
N HIS A 45 7.77 0.89 -40.59
CA HIS A 45 6.72 1.27 -39.66
C HIS A 45 7.01 2.67 -39.06
N ILE A 46 6.21 3.66 -39.45
CA ILE A 46 6.40 5.06 -39.06
C ILE A 46 5.94 5.29 -37.62
N ASN A 47 6.90 5.25 -36.68
CA ASN A 47 6.69 5.61 -35.28
C ASN A 47 6.78 7.14 -35.05
N CYS A 48 6.58 7.58 -33.80
CA CYS A 48 6.58 9.00 -33.43
C CYS A 48 7.92 9.72 -33.70
N ASN A 49 9.05 9.05 -33.46
CA ASN A 49 10.39 9.62 -33.71
C ASN A 49 10.63 9.84 -35.21
N LEU A 50 10.27 8.85 -36.04
CA LEU A 50 10.36 8.98 -37.49
C LEU A 50 9.40 10.06 -38.02
N THR A 51 8.21 10.17 -37.42
CA THR A 51 7.23 11.22 -37.75
C THR A 51 7.79 12.62 -37.46
N ALA A 52 8.46 12.81 -36.31
CA ALA A 52 9.09 14.09 -35.97
C ALA A 52 10.22 14.48 -36.94
N LEU A 53 11.02 13.51 -37.38
CA LEU A 53 12.09 13.73 -38.37
C LEU A 53 11.53 14.07 -39.75
N ILE A 54 10.46 13.39 -40.17
CA ILE A 54 9.72 13.69 -41.41
C ILE A 54 9.20 15.13 -41.38
N ILE A 55 8.50 15.54 -40.32
CA ILE A 55 7.95 16.90 -40.17
C ILE A 55 9.05 17.95 -40.16
N LYS A 56 10.16 17.68 -39.47
CA LYS A 56 11.31 18.58 -39.43
C LYS A 56 11.93 18.79 -40.82
N ARG A 57 12.09 17.73 -41.60
CA ARG A 57 12.65 17.82 -42.97
C ARG A 57 11.69 18.45 -43.97
N LEU A 58 10.38 18.28 -43.79
CA LEU A 58 9.38 18.94 -44.63
C LEU A 58 9.41 20.47 -44.56
N LYS A 59 10.11 21.06 -43.57
CA LYS A 59 10.35 22.52 -43.51
C LYS A 59 11.34 23.02 -44.56
N THR A 60 12.22 22.16 -45.06
CA THR A 60 13.34 22.54 -45.94
C THR A 60 13.42 21.72 -47.23
N ARG A 61 12.62 20.64 -47.36
CA ARG A 61 12.65 19.70 -48.48
C ARG A 61 11.25 19.39 -48.98
N SER A 62 11.15 19.00 -50.25
CA SER A 62 9.89 18.60 -50.87
C SER A 62 9.39 17.25 -50.31
N THR A 63 8.08 16.98 -50.48
CA THR A 63 7.47 15.72 -50.03
C THR A 63 8.07 14.49 -50.73
N ALA A 64 8.51 14.64 -51.98
CA ALA A 64 9.15 13.59 -52.77
C ALA A 64 10.55 13.24 -52.22
N GLU A 65 11.40 14.25 -52.00
CA GLU A 65 12.73 14.03 -51.41
C GLU A 65 12.64 13.41 -50.01
N VAL A 66 11.68 13.85 -49.20
CA VAL A 66 11.46 13.30 -47.85
C VAL A 66 10.99 11.84 -47.92
N ALA A 67 10.08 11.52 -48.84
CA ALA A 67 9.60 10.16 -49.07
C ALA A 67 10.73 9.21 -49.47
N ASP A 68 11.56 9.63 -50.43
CA ASP A 68 12.72 8.85 -50.90
C ASP A 68 13.76 8.68 -49.79
N THR A 69 14.02 9.74 -49.02
CA THR A 69 15.05 9.66 -47.96
C THR A 69 14.64 8.72 -46.82
N PHE A 70 13.34 8.58 -46.54
CA PHE A 70 12.85 7.71 -45.48
C PHE A 70 12.27 6.38 -45.99
N ASN A 71 12.34 6.13 -47.30
CA ASN A 71 11.76 4.97 -47.98
C ASN A 71 10.29 4.70 -47.59
N VAL A 72 9.48 5.76 -47.65
CA VAL A 72 8.03 5.74 -47.36
C VAL A 72 7.30 6.37 -48.54
N SER A 73 6.03 6.03 -48.74
CA SER A 73 5.26 6.66 -49.83
C SER A 73 5.04 8.16 -49.59
N GLN A 74 5.03 8.96 -50.65
CA GLN A 74 4.68 10.39 -50.57
C GLN A 74 3.30 10.60 -49.91
N ARG A 75 2.36 9.68 -50.13
CA ARG A 75 1.04 9.66 -49.48
C ARG A 75 1.13 9.52 -47.95
N GLN A 76 2.04 8.70 -47.44
CA GLN A 76 2.26 8.56 -45.99
C GLN A 76 2.87 9.84 -45.40
N VAL A 77 3.83 10.46 -46.10
CA VAL A 77 4.43 11.74 -45.71
C VAL A 77 3.38 12.84 -45.63
N GLN A 78 2.55 12.97 -46.67
CA GLN A 78 1.43 13.92 -46.72
C GLN A 78 0.40 13.67 -45.61
N ARG A 79 0.03 12.42 -45.34
CA ARG A 79 -0.89 12.07 -44.23
C ARG A 79 -0.32 12.47 -42.87
N LYS A 80 0.97 12.29 -42.64
CA LYS A 80 1.63 12.67 -41.38
C LYS A 80 1.76 14.19 -41.25
N ARG A 81 2.10 14.89 -42.34
CA ARG A 81 2.10 16.36 -42.42
C ARG A 81 0.74 16.93 -42.07
N LYS A 82 -0.31 16.50 -42.77
CA LYS A 82 -1.69 16.95 -42.54
C LYS A 82 -2.14 16.69 -41.11
N ARG A 83 -1.86 15.50 -40.57
CA ARG A 83 -2.17 15.18 -39.17
C ARG A 83 -1.45 16.11 -38.18
N PHE A 84 -0.18 16.41 -38.43
CA PHE A 84 0.60 17.31 -37.57
C PHE A 84 0.09 18.75 -37.65
N GLU A 85 -0.30 19.23 -38.84
CA GLU A 85 -0.93 20.55 -39.02
C GLU A 85 -2.27 20.63 -38.26
N GLU A 86 -3.05 19.55 -38.22
CA GLU A 86 -4.34 19.48 -37.51
C GLU A 86 -4.22 19.34 -35.98
N THR A 87 -3.17 18.65 -35.47
CA THR A 87 -3.09 18.26 -34.05
C THR A 87 -1.91 18.85 -33.29
N GLY A 88 -0.90 19.38 -33.98
CA GLY A 88 0.34 19.86 -33.39
C GLY A 88 1.26 18.76 -32.84
N ASP A 89 0.92 17.48 -33.03
CA ASP A 89 1.60 16.36 -32.38
C ASP A 89 1.98 15.21 -33.34
N VAL A 90 3.04 14.49 -32.97
CA VAL A 90 3.65 13.39 -33.70
C VAL A 90 3.26 12.02 -33.14
N PHE A 91 2.60 11.94 -31.98
CA PHE A 91 2.10 10.69 -31.44
C PHE A 91 0.92 10.13 -32.26
N ASP A 92 0.72 8.82 -32.18
CA ASP A 92 -0.43 8.18 -32.81
C ASP A 92 -1.68 8.42 -31.97
N LYS A 93 -2.81 8.67 -32.65
CA LYS A 93 -4.10 8.78 -31.97
C LYS A 93 -4.41 7.46 -31.25
N PRO A 94 -5.05 7.50 -30.06
CA PRO A 94 -5.58 6.30 -29.44
C PRO A 94 -6.41 5.52 -30.46
N ARG A 95 -6.13 4.24 -30.62
CA ARG A 95 -6.90 3.37 -31.52
C ARG A 95 -8.26 3.10 -30.89
N SER A 96 -9.28 2.99 -31.72
CA SER A 96 -10.57 2.48 -31.27
C SER A 96 -10.37 1.06 -30.75
N ASP A 97 -10.55 0.88 -29.44
CA ASP A 97 -10.51 -0.44 -28.83
C ASP A 97 -11.71 -1.28 -29.26
N ARG A 98 -11.58 -2.59 -29.07
CA ARG A 98 -12.70 -3.51 -29.28
C ARG A 98 -13.91 -3.06 -28.44
N PRO A 99 -15.11 -2.92 -29.04
CA PRO A 99 -16.32 -2.59 -28.29
C PRO A 99 -16.51 -3.53 -27.10
N ARG A 100 -16.88 -2.95 -25.96
CA ARG A 100 -17.14 -3.73 -24.75
C ARG A 100 -18.38 -4.58 -25.00
N LYS A 101 -18.32 -5.86 -24.63
CA LYS A 101 -19.49 -6.77 -24.66
C LYS A 101 -20.62 -6.33 -23.71
N LYS A 102 -20.36 -5.36 -22.83
CA LYS A 102 -21.25 -4.97 -21.73
C LYS A 102 -21.53 -3.48 -21.77
N ALA A 103 -22.73 -3.13 -21.36
CA ALA A 103 -23.12 -1.74 -21.19
C ALA A 103 -22.57 -1.18 -19.87
N ALA A 104 -22.29 0.11 -19.83
CA ALA A 104 -21.73 0.77 -18.64
C ALA A 104 -22.64 0.67 -17.40
N TRP A 105 -23.95 0.48 -17.58
CA TRP A 105 -24.90 0.35 -16.46
C TRP A 105 -24.75 -0.98 -15.72
N GLU A 106 -24.36 -2.06 -16.41
CA GLU A 106 -24.13 -3.38 -15.81
C GLU A 106 -22.96 -3.35 -14.84
N ASP A 107 -21.86 -2.68 -15.22
CA ASP A 107 -20.71 -2.48 -14.33
C ASP A 107 -21.11 -1.70 -13.07
N ARG A 108 -21.93 -0.64 -13.21
CA ARG A 108 -22.42 0.16 -12.08
C ARG A 108 -23.27 -0.67 -11.13
N LEU A 109 -24.13 -1.53 -11.65
CA LEU A 109 -24.96 -2.42 -10.84
C LEU A 109 -24.10 -3.46 -10.08
N LEU A 110 -23.09 -4.03 -10.74
CA LEU A 110 -22.14 -4.95 -10.10
C LEU A 110 -21.38 -4.27 -8.96
N VAL A 111 -20.89 -3.05 -9.18
CA VAL A 111 -20.22 -2.23 -8.14
C VAL A 111 -21.16 -1.95 -6.97
N ARG A 112 -22.43 -1.61 -7.23
CA ARG A 112 -23.43 -1.38 -6.19
C ARG A 112 -23.68 -2.63 -5.35
N LYS A 113 -23.84 -3.80 -5.98
CA LYS A 113 -23.98 -5.10 -5.28
C LYS A 113 -22.77 -5.39 -4.41
N SER A 114 -21.56 -5.22 -4.93
CA SER A 114 -20.33 -5.43 -4.16
C SER A 114 -20.20 -4.47 -2.96
N LYS A 115 -20.64 -3.21 -3.09
CA LYS A 115 -20.66 -2.26 -1.97
C LYS A 115 -21.71 -2.61 -0.91
N ALA A 116 -22.87 -3.12 -1.32
CA ALA A 116 -23.92 -3.56 -0.40
C ALA A 116 -23.51 -4.83 0.37
N SER A 117 -22.69 -5.70 -0.24
CA SER A 117 -22.17 -6.91 0.38
C SER A 117 -20.64 -6.99 0.28
N PRO A 118 -19.90 -6.25 1.13
CA PRO A 118 -18.43 -6.10 1.00
C PRO A 118 -17.61 -7.39 1.15
N PHE A 119 -18.21 -8.42 1.76
CA PHE A 119 -17.55 -9.71 1.98
C PHE A 119 -17.81 -10.73 0.87
N SER A 120 -18.69 -10.42 -0.08
CA SER A 120 -19.02 -11.35 -1.15
C SER A 120 -17.82 -11.59 -2.07
N THR A 121 -17.54 -12.86 -2.35
CA THR A 121 -16.45 -13.23 -3.25
C THR A 121 -16.81 -12.94 -4.71
N ALA A 122 -15.81 -12.83 -5.58
CA ALA A 122 -16.07 -12.68 -7.02
C ALA A 122 -16.83 -13.87 -7.62
N ALA A 123 -16.73 -15.07 -7.01
CA ALA A 123 -17.49 -16.25 -7.39
C ALA A 123 -18.96 -16.17 -6.94
N GLU A 124 -19.22 -15.72 -5.72
CA GLU A 124 -20.59 -15.45 -5.24
C GLU A 124 -21.25 -14.34 -6.04
N LEU A 125 -20.52 -13.24 -6.29
CA LEU A 125 -20.97 -12.16 -7.15
C LEU A 125 -21.23 -12.64 -8.57
N HIS A 126 -20.49 -13.64 -9.06
CA HIS A 126 -20.76 -14.28 -10.35
C HIS A 126 -22.04 -15.12 -10.33
N GLN A 127 -22.24 -15.95 -9.30
CA GLN A 127 -23.44 -16.78 -9.16
C GLN A 127 -24.72 -15.95 -8.98
N ALA A 128 -24.66 -14.88 -8.17
CA ALA A 128 -25.76 -13.95 -7.95
C ALA A 128 -26.00 -12.98 -9.13
N TRP A 129 -25.22 -13.14 -10.20
CA TRP A 129 -25.24 -12.31 -11.38
C TRP A 129 -25.69 -13.14 -12.57
N SER A 130 -26.95 -12.97 -12.96
CA SER A 130 -27.50 -13.57 -14.17
C SER A 130 -27.79 -12.48 -15.20
N PRO A 131 -26.92 -12.28 -16.20
CA PRO A 131 -27.24 -11.54 -17.41
C PRO A 131 -27.42 -12.49 -18.56
N HIS A 132 -28.03 -11.96 -19.61
CA HIS A 132 -28.11 -12.59 -20.92
C HIS A 132 -26.72 -12.75 -21.59
N VAL A 133 -25.64 -12.30 -20.93
CA VAL A 133 -24.24 -12.40 -21.35
C VAL A 133 -23.41 -13.09 -20.25
N PRO A 134 -22.83 -14.28 -20.52
CA PRO A 134 -21.97 -14.97 -19.55
C PRO A 134 -20.69 -14.15 -19.29
N MET A 135 -20.37 -13.91 -18.03
CA MET A 135 -19.19 -13.13 -17.62
C MET A 135 -18.24 -14.03 -16.86
N SER A 136 -16.94 -14.05 -17.17
CA SER A 136 -16.01 -14.79 -16.30
C SER A 136 -15.82 -14.08 -14.94
N THR A 137 -15.51 -14.85 -13.90
CA THR A 137 -15.09 -14.34 -12.58
C THR A 137 -13.92 -13.35 -12.70
N ARG A 138 -12.99 -13.59 -13.63
CA ARG A 138 -11.89 -12.66 -13.94
C ARG A 138 -12.38 -11.30 -14.43
N THR A 139 -13.46 -11.27 -15.20
CA THR A 139 -14.06 -10.02 -15.67
C THR A 139 -14.70 -9.25 -14.52
N ILE A 140 -15.34 -9.93 -13.57
CA ILE A 140 -15.88 -9.32 -12.34
C ILE A 140 -14.75 -8.69 -11.53
N CYS A 141 -13.67 -9.43 -11.27
CA CYS A 141 -12.50 -8.90 -10.56
C CYS A 141 -11.94 -7.65 -11.26
N ARG A 142 -11.82 -7.67 -12.60
CA ARG A 142 -11.33 -6.51 -13.36
C ARG A 142 -12.23 -5.30 -13.19
N ILE A 143 -13.54 -5.47 -13.34
CA ILE A 143 -14.51 -4.37 -13.19
C ILE A 143 -14.44 -3.77 -11.77
N LEU A 144 -14.45 -4.62 -10.74
CA LEU A 144 -14.34 -4.18 -9.35
C LEU A 144 -13.04 -3.40 -9.12
N SER A 145 -11.90 -3.93 -9.59
CA SER A 145 -10.59 -3.28 -9.45
C SER A 145 -10.49 -1.95 -10.20
N GLN A 146 -11.08 -1.83 -11.40
CA GLN A 146 -11.15 -0.58 -12.16
C GLN A 146 -11.99 0.48 -11.44
N ASN A 147 -12.89 0.06 -10.55
CA ASN A 147 -13.71 0.92 -9.71
C ASN A 147 -13.14 1.06 -8.28
N GLY A 148 -11.87 0.72 -8.06
CA GLY A 148 -11.19 0.86 -6.77
C GLY A 148 -11.57 -0.19 -5.70
N LEU A 149 -12.38 -1.19 -6.05
CA LEU A 149 -12.77 -2.28 -5.16
C LEU A 149 -11.80 -3.45 -5.33
N HIS A 150 -10.68 -3.38 -4.61
CA HIS A 150 -9.67 -4.42 -4.66
C HIS A 150 -9.91 -5.50 -3.60
N GLY A 151 -9.66 -6.76 -3.94
CA GLY A 151 -9.61 -7.84 -2.96
C GLY A 151 -8.53 -7.59 -1.91
N ARG A 152 -8.92 -7.57 -0.63
CA ARG A 152 -8.04 -7.38 0.53
C ARG A 152 -8.51 -8.30 1.66
N ILE A 153 -7.59 -8.63 2.57
CA ILE A 153 -7.93 -9.33 3.81
C ILE A 153 -8.58 -8.31 4.75
N SER A 154 -9.75 -8.63 5.29
CA SER A 154 -10.44 -7.77 6.25
C SER A 154 -9.62 -7.66 7.54
N ALA A 155 -9.53 -6.44 8.10
CA ALA A 155 -8.91 -6.22 9.39
C ALA A 155 -9.69 -6.96 10.49
N GLN A 156 -8.99 -7.75 11.30
CA GLN A 156 -9.57 -8.33 12.51
C GLN A 156 -9.54 -7.26 13.60
N LYS A 157 -10.71 -6.91 14.15
CA LYS A 157 -10.85 -5.94 15.23
C LYS A 157 -11.74 -6.54 16.32
N PRO A 158 -11.46 -6.26 17.60
CA PRO A 158 -12.37 -6.65 18.67
C PRO A 158 -13.73 -5.99 18.46
N ALA A 159 -14.80 -6.75 18.71
CA ALA A 159 -16.16 -6.24 18.63
C ALA A 159 -16.42 -5.31 19.83
N LEU A 160 -16.54 -4.01 19.56
CA LEU A 160 -16.82 -3.00 20.57
C LEU A 160 -18.31 -2.63 20.54
N ASN A 161 -18.93 -2.57 21.72
CA ASN A 161 -20.28 -2.04 21.85
C ASN A 161 -20.29 -0.50 21.87
N LYS A 162 -21.48 0.11 21.69
CA LYS A 162 -21.65 1.58 21.66
C LYS A 162 -21.14 2.27 22.92
N ARG A 163 -21.29 1.62 24.09
CA ARG A 163 -20.85 2.15 25.39
C ARG A 163 -19.32 2.19 25.49
N GLN A 164 -18.64 1.12 25.10
CA GLN A 164 -17.17 1.04 25.05
C GLN A 164 -16.62 2.11 24.10
N LEU A 165 -17.21 2.24 22.90
CA LEU A 165 -16.80 3.27 21.94
C LEU A 165 -16.88 4.67 22.55
N LYS A 166 -18.01 5.01 23.22
CA LYS A 166 -18.19 6.30 23.89
C LYS A 166 -17.12 6.53 24.98
N LYS A 167 -16.83 5.52 25.81
CA LYS A 167 -15.80 5.61 26.85
C LYS A 167 -14.40 5.81 26.27
N ARG A 168 -14.03 5.07 25.22
CA ARG A 168 -12.72 5.22 24.55
C ARG A 168 -12.54 6.62 23.97
N VAL A 169 -13.58 7.17 23.33
CA VAL A 169 -13.55 8.53 22.78
C VAL A 169 -13.47 9.58 23.89
N ALA A 170 -14.22 9.40 24.98
CA ALA A 170 -14.17 10.31 26.13
C ALA A 170 -12.78 10.32 26.77
N PHE A 171 -12.18 9.14 27.00
CA PHE A 171 -10.83 8.99 27.51
C PHE A 171 -9.81 9.69 26.60
N ALA A 172 -9.86 9.43 25.28
CA ALA A 172 -8.94 10.03 24.32
C ALA A 172 -9.05 11.56 24.27
N LYS A 173 -10.27 12.11 24.40
CA LYS A 173 -10.49 13.56 24.48
C LYS A 173 -9.91 14.13 25.77
N ALA A 174 -10.21 13.52 26.92
CA ALA A 174 -9.72 13.95 28.22
C ALA A 174 -8.18 13.93 28.33
N HIS A 175 -7.54 12.97 27.67
CA HIS A 175 -6.08 12.81 27.64
C HIS A 175 -5.44 13.37 26.36
N SER A 176 -6.11 14.33 25.72
CA SER A 176 -5.58 15.03 24.56
C SER A 176 -4.77 16.26 24.97
N LEU A 177 -3.87 16.70 24.07
CA LEU A 177 -3.10 17.93 24.25
C LEU A 177 -4.01 19.15 24.48
N LEU A 178 -5.17 19.18 23.80
CA LEU A 178 -6.17 20.25 23.92
C LEU A 178 -6.81 20.34 25.32
N GLN A 179 -6.79 19.26 26.09
CA GLN A 179 -7.27 19.22 27.48
C GLN A 179 -6.11 19.37 28.49
N GLY A 180 -4.94 19.82 28.04
CA GLY A 180 -3.77 20.02 28.90
C GLY A 180 -3.07 18.73 29.31
N TRP A 181 -3.30 17.62 28.59
CA TRP A 181 -2.54 16.39 28.75
C TRP A 181 -1.29 16.42 27.87
N THR A 182 -0.21 16.98 28.43
CA THR A 182 1.04 17.23 27.70
C THR A 182 1.96 16.01 27.66
N LEU A 183 3.04 16.11 26.88
CA LEU A 183 4.07 15.07 26.82
C LEU A 183 4.67 14.80 28.21
N GLU A 184 4.93 15.82 29.01
CA GLU A 184 5.50 15.69 30.36
C GLU A 184 4.59 14.90 31.31
N LYS A 185 3.28 14.93 31.08
CA LYS A 185 2.33 14.06 31.81
C LYS A 185 2.42 12.61 31.32
N TRP A 186 2.47 12.38 30.01
CA TRP A 186 2.69 11.04 29.46
C TRP A 186 4.03 10.43 29.87
N GLN A 187 5.07 11.25 30.05
CA GLN A 187 6.38 10.79 30.53
C GLN A 187 6.33 10.21 31.95
N LYS A 188 5.31 10.57 32.73
CA LYS A 188 5.07 10.06 34.08
C LYS A 188 4.17 8.83 34.11
N VAL A 189 3.64 8.38 32.96
CA VAL A 189 2.77 7.20 32.89
C VAL A 189 3.61 5.96 32.62
N ASP A 190 3.44 4.98 33.50
CA ASP A 190 4.06 3.67 33.42
C ASP A 190 3.02 2.69 32.85
N PHE A 191 3.21 2.22 31.63
CA PHE A 191 2.28 1.27 31.02
C PHE A 191 2.68 -0.14 31.40
N SER A 192 1.74 -0.90 31.96
CA SER A 192 1.93 -2.29 32.37
C SER A 192 0.91 -3.20 31.70
N ASP A 193 1.33 -4.43 31.42
CA ASP A 193 0.45 -5.46 30.87
C ASP A 193 0.99 -6.86 31.16
N GLU A 194 0.09 -7.84 31.11
CA GLU A 194 0.42 -9.25 31.11
C GLU A 194 0.45 -9.80 29.68
N SER A 195 1.46 -10.60 29.36
CA SER A 195 1.50 -11.30 28.08
C SER A 195 1.82 -12.77 28.26
N SER A 196 1.28 -13.60 27.37
CA SER A 196 1.64 -15.01 27.28
C SER A 196 2.58 -15.23 26.10
N VAL A 197 3.79 -15.71 26.38
CA VAL A 197 4.72 -16.13 25.34
C VAL A 197 4.52 -17.63 25.08
N GLU A 198 4.01 -17.95 23.90
CA GLU A 198 3.82 -19.32 23.45
C GLU A 198 5.13 -19.86 22.84
N ILE A 199 5.62 -21.00 23.34
CA ILE A 199 6.85 -21.62 22.82
C ILE A 199 6.61 -22.23 21.42
N HIS A 200 5.38 -22.70 21.15
CA HIS A 200 4.99 -23.32 19.90
C HIS A 200 3.83 -22.56 19.25
N HIS A 201 4.13 -21.46 18.58
CA HIS A 201 3.12 -20.68 17.88
C HIS A 201 2.83 -21.27 16.48
N SER A 202 1.64 -21.82 16.28
CA SER A 202 1.20 -22.38 14.99
C SER A 202 0.83 -21.28 13.99
N ARG A 203 1.84 -20.65 13.36
CA ARG A 203 1.59 -19.81 12.18
C ARG A 203 1.18 -20.68 11.00
N ARG A 204 0.24 -20.19 10.20
CA ARG A 204 -0.12 -20.81 8.91
C ARG A 204 1.13 -20.88 8.03
N LYS A 205 1.60 -22.09 7.74
CA LYS A 205 2.65 -22.32 6.73
C LYS A 205 1.99 -22.64 5.40
N TYR A 206 2.30 -21.83 4.38
CA TYR A 206 1.92 -22.16 3.01
C TYR A 206 2.79 -23.32 2.51
N CYS A 207 2.16 -24.37 2.02
CA CYS A 207 2.83 -25.47 1.33
C CYS A 207 2.28 -25.61 -0.09
N ARG A 208 3.14 -25.97 -1.04
CA ARG A 208 2.74 -26.40 -2.38
C ARG A 208 2.71 -27.93 -2.36
N ARG A 209 1.58 -28.54 -2.74
CA ARG A 209 1.42 -30.00 -2.74
C ARG A 209 0.55 -30.46 -3.91
N PRO A 210 0.77 -31.68 -4.44
CA PRO A 210 -0.07 -32.25 -5.51
C PRO A 210 -1.54 -32.40 -5.10
N THR A 211 -2.44 -32.43 -6.09
CA THR A 211 -3.86 -32.76 -5.90
C THR A 211 -3.99 -34.12 -5.22
N GLY A 212 -4.86 -34.24 -4.23
CA GLY A 212 -5.03 -35.48 -3.45
C GLY A 212 -4.03 -35.69 -2.30
N ALA A 213 -2.90 -34.97 -2.26
CA ALA A 213 -1.90 -35.10 -1.18
C ALA A 213 -2.31 -34.37 0.13
N ARG A 214 -3.63 -34.37 0.44
CA ARG A 214 -4.30 -33.94 1.68
C ARG A 214 -3.45 -33.96 2.94
N MET A 215 -3.23 -35.23 3.25
CA MET A 215 -2.93 -35.78 4.56
C MET A 215 -1.55 -36.42 4.56
N ASP A 216 -0.80 -36.28 3.46
CA ASP A 216 0.56 -36.78 3.37
C ASP A 216 1.41 -36.04 4.42
N PRO A 217 2.03 -36.75 5.37
CA PRO A 217 2.80 -36.16 6.45
C PRO A 217 3.85 -35.14 5.97
N ARG A 218 4.40 -35.31 4.76
CA ARG A 218 5.38 -34.40 4.13
C ARG A 218 4.84 -32.99 3.90
N PHE A 219 3.53 -32.84 3.69
CA PHE A 219 2.87 -31.57 3.40
C PHE A 219 1.97 -31.08 4.53
N THR A 220 1.95 -31.78 5.67
CA THR A 220 1.20 -31.40 6.86
C THR A 220 2.08 -30.72 7.89
N GLN A 221 1.55 -29.69 8.55
CA GLN A 221 2.18 -29.12 9.72
C GLN A 221 1.75 -29.94 10.94
N LYS A 222 2.72 -30.56 11.64
CA LYS A 222 2.44 -31.24 12.90
C LYS A 222 1.92 -30.21 13.90
N THR A 223 0.77 -30.50 14.50
CA THR A 223 0.18 -29.72 15.58
C THR A 223 0.22 -30.56 16.85
N VAL A 224 0.54 -29.90 17.95
CA VAL A 224 0.59 -30.49 19.29
C VAL A 224 -0.71 -30.13 19.98
N LYS A 225 -1.47 -31.13 20.45
CA LYS A 225 -2.80 -30.91 21.07
C LYS A 225 -2.72 -30.04 22.33
N PHE A 226 -1.64 -30.16 23.11
CA PHE A 226 -1.40 -29.42 24.37
C PHE A 226 0.08 -29.05 24.61
N GLY A 227 0.95 -29.30 23.63
CA GLY A 227 2.40 -29.40 23.85
C GLY A 227 3.15 -28.17 23.37
N GLY A 228 3.04 -27.07 24.10
CA GLY A 228 3.94 -25.93 23.88
C GLY A 228 4.43 -25.33 25.17
N GLY A 229 3.58 -25.28 26.20
CA GLY A 229 3.82 -24.40 27.34
C GLY A 229 3.62 -22.94 26.93
N LYS A 230 3.04 -22.17 27.85
CA LYS A 230 3.02 -20.72 27.76
C LYS A 230 3.70 -20.18 28.99
N ILE A 231 4.57 -19.20 28.80
CA ILE A 231 5.16 -18.45 29.90
C ILE A 231 4.32 -17.18 30.05
N MET A 232 3.71 -17.00 31.21
CA MET A 232 3.11 -15.72 31.55
C MET A 232 4.23 -14.78 31.99
N VAL A 233 4.26 -13.60 31.40
CA VAL A 233 5.16 -12.53 31.78
C VAL A 233 4.33 -11.32 32.17
N TRP A 234 4.78 -10.61 33.19
CA TRP A 234 4.31 -9.29 33.51
C TRP A 234 5.45 -8.31 33.26
N GLY A 235 5.13 -7.14 32.72
CA GLY A 235 6.14 -6.12 32.51
C GLY A 235 5.54 -4.75 32.48
N TYR A 236 6.40 -3.76 32.64
CA TYR A 236 6.02 -2.37 32.45
C TYR A 236 7.10 -1.59 31.72
N ILE A 237 6.64 -0.60 30.97
CA ILE A 237 7.46 0.33 30.21
C ILE A 237 7.21 1.74 30.72
N GLN A 238 8.24 2.57 30.62
CA GLN A 238 8.16 3.99 30.92
C GLN A 238 8.64 4.78 29.72
N TYR A 239 8.46 6.09 29.76
CA TYR A 239 9.14 6.95 28.80
C TYR A 239 10.65 6.74 28.88
N GLY A 240 11.27 6.51 27.71
CA GLY A 240 12.69 6.15 27.60
C GLY A 240 12.97 4.65 27.70
N GLY A 241 11.96 3.77 27.68
CA GLY A 241 12.14 2.34 27.39
C GLY A 241 11.58 1.36 28.42
N VAL A 242 11.94 0.10 28.23
CA VAL A 242 11.55 -1.01 29.11
C VAL A 242 12.21 -0.85 30.47
N ARG A 243 11.48 -1.15 31.55
CA ARG A 243 12.00 -1.10 32.92
C ARG A 243 12.16 -2.46 33.54
N ASN A 244 11.09 -3.23 33.55
CA ASN A 244 11.14 -4.56 34.13
C ASN A 244 10.22 -5.52 33.37
N ILE A 245 10.65 -6.77 33.29
CA ILE A 245 9.85 -7.90 32.85
C ILE A 245 10.14 -9.06 33.79
N CYS A 246 9.09 -9.62 34.37
CA CYS A 246 9.21 -10.77 35.27
C CYS A 246 8.31 -11.90 34.79
N ARG A 247 8.80 -13.13 34.94
CA ARG A 247 8.00 -14.32 34.73
C ARG A 247 7.03 -14.46 35.90
N VAL A 248 5.76 -14.73 35.58
CA VAL A 248 4.74 -15.02 36.57
C VAL A 248 4.32 -16.48 36.46
N GLU A 249 4.38 -17.20 37.57
CA GLU A 249 3.98 -18.60 37.61
C GLU A 249 2.48 -18.73 37.90
N GLY A 250 1.81 -19.57 37.11
CA GLY A 250 0.39 -19.86 37.26
C GLY A 250 -0.53 -18.75 36.74
N ILE A 251 -1.72 -18.68 37.33
CA ILE A 251 -2.77 -17.70 36.99
C ILE A 251 -2.60 -16.47 37.87
N ILE A 252 -2.63 -15.28 37.27
CA ILE A 252 -2.56 -14.01 38.00
C ILE A 252 -3.91 -13.73 38.65
N ASN A 253 -4.00 -14.00 39.95
CA ASN A 253 -5.08 -13.54 40.81
C ASN A 253 -4.69 -12.22 41.50
N SER A 254 -5.59 -11.64 42.29
CA SER A 254 -5.34 -10.35 42.96
C SER A 254 -4.12 -10.36 43.87
N LEU A 255 -3.89 -11.43 44.64
CA LEU A 255 -2.75 -11.54 45.56
C LEU A 255 -1.44 -11.68 44.78
N LYS A 256 -1.44 -12.52 43.74
CA LYS A 256 -0.29 -12.71 42.87
C LYS A 256 0.09 -11.43 42.15
N TYR A 257 -0.91 -10.66 41.72
CA TYR A 257 -0.69 -9.35 41.13
C TYR A 257 -0.06 -8.37 42.13
N GLN A 258 -0.50 -8.36 43.39
CA GLN A 258 0.11 -7.55 44.44
C GLN A 258 1.55 -7.96 44.75
N GLU A 259 1.86 -9.25 44.76
CA GLU A 259 3.23 -9.77 44.87
C GLU A 259 4.09 -9.26 43.71
N VAL A 260 3.61 -9.38 42.47
CA VAL A 260 4.30 -8.89 41.28
C VAL A 260 4.57 -7.39 41.37
N LEU A 261 3.58 -6.58 41.78
CA LEU A 261 3.79 -5.15 41.98
C LEU A 261 4.78 -4.86 43.11
N ALA A 262 4.72 -5.59 44.22
CA ALA A 262 5.64 -5.43 45.35
C ALA A 262 7.09 -5.73 44.98
N THR A 263 7.32 -6.78 44.19
CA THR A 263 8.67 -7.23 43.81
C THR A 263 9.20 -6.48 42.59
N SER A 264 8.37 -6.26 41.58
CA SER A 264 8.84 -5.84 40.25
C SER A 264 8.57 -4.36 39.92
N TYR A 265 7.58 -3.72 40.55
CA TYR A 265 7.19 -2.33 40.26
C TYR A 265 7.58 -1.34 41.36
N ILE A 266 7.12 -1.60 42.59
CA ILE A 266 7.26 -0.69 43.74
C ILE A 266 8.70 -0.26 44.02
N PRO A 267 9.72 -1.14 43.97
CA PRO A 267 11.11 -0.73 44.24
C PRO A 267 11.63 0.34 43.29
N ASN A 268 11.09 0.39 42.07
CA ASN A 268 11.50 1.33 41.03
C ASN A 268 10.50 2.48 40.82
N HIS A 269 9.39 2.50 41.56
CA HIS A 269 8.33 3.50 41.43
C HIS A 269 8.76 4.82 42.06
N LYS A 270 8.74 5.90 41.27
CA LYS A 270 9.10 7.25 41.70
C LYS A 270 7.86 8.07 42.04
N ARG A 271 8.01 8.97 43.01
CA ARG A 271 6.94 9.89 43.42
C ARG A 271 6.44 10.71 42.23
N GLY A 272 5.13 10.64 41.97
CA GLY A 272 4.49 11.36 40.88
C GLY A 272 4.31 10.56 39.59
N GLN A 273 4.85 9.34 39.52
CA GLN A 273 4.50 8.40 38.45
C GLN A 273 3.07 7.88 38.59
N ILE A 274 2.48 7.52 37.46
CA ILE A 274 1.11 7.04 37.34
C ILE A 274 1.16 5.66 36.69
N LEU A 275 0.73 4.64 37.41
CA LEU A 275 0.61 3.28 36.88
C LEU A 275 -0.63 3.19 35.97
N GLN A 276 -0.44 2.80 34.72
CA GLN A 276 -1.51 2.34 33.86
C GLN A 276 -1.58 0.81 33.94
N GLN A 277 -2.79 0.32 34.24
CA GLN A 277 -3.16 -1.09 34.24
C GLN A 277 -4.52 -1.24 33.54
N ASP A 278 -4.82 -2.43 33.03
CA ASP A 278 -6.10 -2.68 32.39
C ASP A 278 -7.25 -2.86 33.42
N GLY A 279 -8.47 -3.07 32.93
CA GLY A 279 -9.67 -3.27 33.75
C GLY A 279 -9.88 -4.70 34.24
N SER A 280 -8.85 -5.55 34.31
CA SER A 280 -9.01 -6.95 34.73
C SER A 280 -9.54 -7.05 36.18
N ARG A 281 -10.14 -8.20 36.51
CA ARG A 281 -10.73 -8.44 37.83
C ARG A 281 -9.68 -8.42 38.95
N SER A 282 -8.47 -8.90 38.68
CA SER A 282 -7.36 -8.85 39.65
C SER A 282 -6.94 -7.41 39.94
N HIS A 283 -6.89 -6.55 38.92
CA HIS A 283 -6.44 -5.15 39.02
C HIS A 283 -7.46 -4.28 39.76
N THR A 284 -8.73 -4.48 39.47
CA THR A 284 -9.86 -3.69 40.01
C THR A 284 -10.44 -4.26 41.30
N SER A 285 -9.93 -5.38 41.79
CA SER A 285 -10.41 -5.99 43.05
C SER A 285 -10.24 -5.05 44.24
N ILE A 286 -11.10 -5.23 45.26
CA ILE A 286 -11.04 -4.44 46.51
C ILE A 286 -9.68 -4.60 47.19
N SER A 287 -9.14 -5.83 47.21
CA SER A 287 -7.83 -6.15 47.79
C SER A 287 -6.72 -5.37 47.09
N THR A 288 -6.63 -5.44 45.76
CA THR A 288 -5.62 -4.71 44.98
C THR A 288 -5.78 -3.20 45.08
N SER A 289 -7.02 -2.69 45.04
CA SER A 289 -7.30 -1.26 45.20
C SER A 289 -6.82 -0.74 46.56
N LYS A 290 -7.06 -1.50 47.65
CA LYS A 290 -6.57 -1.16 49.00
C LYS A 290 -5.05 -1.19 49.05
N PHE A 291 -4.42 -2.21 48.45
CA PHE A 291 -2.96 -2.33 48.39
C PHE A 291 -2.31 -1.14 47.68
N LEU A 292 -2.80 -0.77 46.48
CA LEU A 292 -2.29 0.37 45.72
C LEU A 292 -2.42 1.69 46.50
N LYS A 293 -3.57 1.89 47.17
CA LYS A 293 -3.80 3.05 48.04
C LYS A 293 -2.83 3.08 49.23
N ALA A 294 -2.62 1.94 49.90
CA ALA A 294 -1.70 1.83 51.03
C ALA A 294 -0.25 2.11 50.61
N LYS A 295 0.15 1.66 49.41
CA LYS A 295 1.47 1.93 48.82
C LYS A 295 1.59 3.29 48.14
N LYS A 296 0.54 4.13 48.20
CA LYS A 296 0.47 5.48 47.61
C LYS A 296 0.74 5.51 46.10
N ILE A 297 0.40 4.44 45.40
CA ILE A 297 0.55 4.34 43.94
C ILE A 297 -0.64 5.05 43.28
N LYS A 298 -0.34 6.00 42.39
CA LYS A 298 -1.36 6.64 41.57
C LYS A 298 -1.66 5.76 40.36
N VAL A 299 -2.94 5.47 40.12
CA VAL A 299 -3.39 4.71 38.96
C VAL A 299 -4.03 5.66 37.95
N LEU A 300 -3.76 5.44 36.66
CA LEU A 300 -4.39 6.17 35.58
C LEU A 300 -5.90 5.89 35.58
N GLN A 301 -6.70 6.92 35.81
CA GLN A 301 -8.14 6.80 35.92
C GLN A 301 -8.81 6.65 34.56
N ASP A 302 -10.00 6.07 34.57
CA ASP A 302 -10.89 5.95 33.40
C ASP A 302 -10.30 5.22 32.19
N TRP A 303 -9.31 4.34 32.40
CA TRP A 303 -8.78 3.50 31.32
C TRP A 303 -9.92 2.69 30.66
N PRO A 304 -10.16 2.85 29.36
CA PRO A 304 -11.34 2.30 28.72
C PRO A 304 -11.13 0.83 28.34
N ALA A 305 -12.22 0.06 28.36
CA ALA A 305 -12.28 -1.29 27.78
C ALA A 305 -12.24 -1.26 26.24
#